data_AF-A0A9D6Z9Y2-F1
#
_entry.id   AF-A0A9D6Z9Y2-F1
#
_cell.length_a   1.000
_cell.length_b   1.000
_cell.length_c   1.000
_cell.angle_alpha   90.00
_cell.angle_beta   90.00
_cell.angle_gamma   90.00
#
_symmetry.space_group_name_H-M   'P 1'
#
loop_
_entity.id
_entity.type
_entity.pdbx_description
1 polymer ?
#
loop_
_entity_poly.entity_id
_entity_poly.type
_entity_poly.pdbx_seq_one_letter_code
_entity_poly.pdbx_strand_id
1 'polypeptide(L)'
;MLSRDKLLLIGLVLWYVALSIWTAQSPTDPQFWLISSLLPAAFVVALIATHRVFPLSHTSYALITLFLTLHAIGAHYTYAQVPVGLWMEQVFHLGRNHFDRIVHFSFGFLLAYPMPRKT
;
A
#
# COMPACT_ATOMS: atom_id res chain seq x y z
N MET A 1 13.07 10.80 -24.35
CA MET A 1 13.50 10.53 -22.96
C MET A 1 12.27 10.41 -22.08
N LEU A 2 12.12 9.33 -21.31
CA LEU A 2 11.07 9.22 -20.30
C LEU A 2 11.33 10.27 -19.20
N SER A 3 10.31 11.01 -18.78
CA SER A 3 10.45 11.92 -17.64
C SER A 3 10.67 11.10 -16.36
N ARG A 4 11.43 11.65 -15.39
CA ARG A 4 11.68 11.02 -14.09
C ARG A 4 10.39 10.58 -13.39
N ASP A 5 9.31 11.33 -13.60
CA ASP A 5 7.98 11.06 -13.02
C ASP A 5 7.36 9.79 -13.60
N LYS A 6 7.48 9.59 -14.92
CA LYS A 6 7.05 8.35 -15.58
C LYS A 6 7.85 7.16 -15.07
N LEU A 7 9.15 7.32 -14.84
CA LEU A 7 9.99 6.25 -14.30
C LEU A 7 9.56 5.85 -12.88
N LEU A 8 9.25 6.83 -12.02
CA LEU A 8 8.74 6.55 -10.67
C LEU A 8 7.37 5.89 -10.68
N LEU A 9 6.46 6.36 -11.54
CA LEU A 9 5.15 5.72 -11.71
C LEU A 9 5.29 4.28 -12.19
N ILE A 10 6.13 4.04 -13.22
CA ILE A 10 6.42 2.69 -13.71
C ILE A 10 7.01 1.84 -12.59
N GLY A 11 7.98 2.36 -11.83
CA GLY A 11 8.59 1.68 -10.70
C GLY A 11 7.56 1.27 -9.64
N LEU A 12 6.66 2.18 -9.27
CA LEU A 12 5.55 1.91 -8.34
C LEU A 12 4.65 0.80 -8.89
N VAL A 13 4.24 0.87 -10.15
CA VAL A 13 3.36 -0.13 -10.78
C VAL A 13 4.03 -1.49 -10.81
N LEU A 14 5.30 -1.58 -11.24
CA LEU A 14 6.06 -2.82 -11.26
C LEU A 14 6.22 -3.40 -9.85
N TRP A 15 6.51 -2.55 -8.87
CA TRP A 15 6.59 -2.95 -7.47
C TRP A 15 5.27 -3.51 -6.96
N TYR A 16 4.17 -2.78 -7.20
CA TYR A 16 2.84 -3.20 -6.77
C TYR A 16 2.44 -4.55 -7.39
N VAL A 17 2.68 -4.74 -8.69
CA VAL A 17 2.41 -6.01 -9.38
C VAL A 17 3.25 -7.14 -8.80
N ALA A 18 4.56 -6.93 -8.59
CA ALA A 18 5.43 -7.93 -7.97
C ALA A 18 4.95 -8.31 -6.57
N LEU A 19 4.53 -7.31 -5.78
CA LEU A 19 4.00 -7.51 -4.44
C LEU A 19 2.66 -8.25 -4.45
N SER A 20 1.75 -7.93 -5.38
CA SER A 20 0.49 -8.66 -5.56
C SER A 20 0.73 -10.12 -5.94
N ILE A 21 1.69 -10.40 -6.83
CA ILE A 21 2.05 -11.78 -7.19
C ILE A 21 2.64 -12.51 -5.97
N TRP A 22 3.52 -11.85 -5.22
CA TRP A 22 4.11 -12.44 -4.03
C TRP A 22 3.06 -12.77 -2.96
N THR A 23 2.17 -11.83 -2.67
CA THR A 23 1.11 -12.00 -1.66
C THR A 23 -0.01 -12.94 -2.08
N ALA A 24 -0.20 -13.16 -3.39
CA ALA A 24 -1.13 -14.16 -3.92
C ALA A 24 -0.66 -15.60 -3.69
N GLN A 25 0.62 -15.82 -3.38
CA GLN A 25 1.12 -17.16 -3.04
C GLN A 25 0.66 -17.53 -1.64
N SER A 26 -0.32 -18.43 -1.53
CA SER A 26 -0.81 -18.97 -0.26
C SER A 26 -1.19 -17.90 0.78
N PRO A 27 -2.11 -16.96 0.48
CA PRO A 27 -2.63 -16.05 1.49
C PRO A 27 -3.36 -16.84 2.58
N THR A 28 -3.33 -16.33 3.81
CA THR A 28 -4.02 -16.92 4.97
C THR A 28 -5.52 -17.11 4.71
N ASP A 29 -6.14 -16.13 4.03
CA ASP A 29 -7.52 -16.21 3.55
C ASP A 29 -7.58 -15.67 2.10
N PRO A 30 -7.79 -16.53 1.09
CA PRO A 30 -7.86 -16.11 -0.31
C PRO A 30 -9.04 -15.17 -0.63
N GLN A 31 -10.18 -15.33 0.05
CA GLN A 31 -11.34 -14.47 -0.18
C GLN A 31 -11.09 -13.07 0.38
N PHE A 32 -10.54 -13.01 1.59
CA PHE A 32 -10.13 -11.76 2.20
C PHE A 32 -9.07 -11.05 1.36
N TRP A 33 -8.02 -11.76 0.94
CA TRP A 33 -6.98 -11.20 0.09
C TRP A 33 -7.55 -10.61 -1.20
N LEU A 34 -8.47 -11.31 -1.87
CA LEU A 34 -9.09 -10.83 -3.10
C LEU A 34 -9.85 -9.53 -2.87
N ILE A 35 -10.78 -9.52 -1.90
CA ILE A 35 -11.62 -8.35 -1.60
C ILE A 35 -10.77 -7.16 -1.16
N SER A 36 -9.79 -7.38 -0.28
CA SER A 36 -8.90 -6.33 0.22
C SER A 36 -7.95 -5.79 -0.84
N SER A 37 -7.70 -6.53 -1.94
CA SER A 37 -6.84 -6.11 -3.05
C SER A 37 -7.58 -5.34 -4.16
N LEU A 38 -8.92 -5.43 -4.24
CA LEU A 38 -9.71 -4.76 -5.29
C LEU A 38 -9.59 -3.23 -5.22
N LEU A 39 -9.75 -2.65 -4.03
CA LEU A 39 -9.71 -1.19 -3.85
C LEU A 39 -8.29 -0.62 -4.10
N PRO A 40 -7.20 -1.19 -3.56
CA PRO A 40 -5.84 -0.79 -3.91
C PRO A 40 -5.54 -0.92 -5.42
N ALA A 41 -6.00 -1.98 -6.07
CA ALA A 41 -5.82 -2.15 -7.52
C ALA A 41 -6.55 -1.05 -8.30
N ALA A 42 -7.80 -0.74 -7.95
CA ALA A 42 -8.55 0.36 -8.55
C ALA A 42 -7.85 1.72 -8.32
N PHE A 43 -7.28 1.94 -7.13
CA PHE A 43 -6.52 3.15 -6.81
C PHE A 43 -5.27 3.30 -7.67
N VAL A 44 -4.50 2.23 -7.88
CA VAL A 44 -3.33 2.24 -8.78
C VAL A 44 -3.74 2.57 -10.22
N VAL A 45 -4.85 2.00 -10.71
CA VAL A 45 -5.39 2.32 -12.05
C VAL A 45 -5.78 3.80 -12.14
N ALA A 46 -6.48 4.33 -11.13
CA ALA A 46 -6.86 5.74 -11.08
C ALA A 46 -5.63 6.66 -11.08
N LEU A 47 -4.56 6.28 -10.37
CA LEU A 47 -3.31 7.03 -10.30
C LEU A 47 -2.57 7.04 -11.64
N ILE A 48 -2.63 5.96 -12.42
CA ILE A 48 -2.12 5.93 -13.82
C ILE A 48 -2.98 6.82 -14.72
N ALA A 49 -4.30 6.73 -14.63
CA ALA A 49 -5.23 7.50 -15.47
C ALA A 49 -5.13 9.01 -15.21
N THR A 50 -4.95 9.41 -13.95
CA THR A 50 -4.92 10.82 -13.53
C THR A 50 -3.53 11.45 -13.58
N HIS A 51 -2.45 10.67 -13.74
CA HIS A 51 -1.06 11.18 -13.78
C HIS A 51 -0.85 12.35 -14.77
N ARG A 52 -1.58 12.37 -15.89
CA ARG A 52 -1.46 13.44 -16.91
C ARG A 52 -2.07 14.76 -16.46
N VAL A 53 -3.09 14.73 -15.60
CA VAL A 53 -3.86 15.89 -15.15
C VAL A 53 -3.36 16.37 -13.78
N PHE A 54 -3.02 15.43 -12.90
CA PHE A 54 -2.56 15.68 -11.54
C PHE A 54 -1.23 14.96 -11.28
N PRO A 55 -0.10 15.50 -11.76
CA PRO A 55 1.21 14.91 -11.48
C PRO A 55 1.55 15.08 -9.99
N LEU A 56 1.70 13.95 -9.30
CA LEU A 56 2.08 13.93 -7.90
C LEU A 56 3.58 14.16 -7.72
N SER A 57 3.97 14.66 -6.55
CA SER A 57 5.37 14.78 -6.18
C SER A 57 6.07 13.41 -6.04
N HIS A 58 7.40 13.38 -6.15
CA HIS A 58 8.19 12.15 -5.95
C HIS A 58 7.95 11.55 -4.56
N THR A 59 7.87 12.40 -3.55
CA THR A 59 7.57 12.00 -2.17
C THR A 59 6.20 11.34 -2.08
N SER A 60 5.19 11.88 -2.74
CA SER A 60 3.85 11.29 -2.76
C SER A 60 3.86 9.89 -3.39
N TYR A 61 4.57 9.66 -4.49
CA TYR A 61 4.71 8.31 -5.07
C TYR A 61 5.39 7.34 -4.09
N ALA A 62 6.43 7.78 -3.39
CA ALA A 62 7.11 6.96 -2.38
C ALA A 62 6.21 6.61 -1.19
N LEU A 63 5.46 7.58 -0.65
CA LEU A 63 4.52 7.37 0.45
C LEU A 63 3.37 6.43 0.05
N ILE A 64 2.83 6.59 -1.16
CA ILE A 64 1.82 5.69 -1.72
C ILE A 64 2.37 4.27 -1.84
N THR A 65 3.60 4.12 -2.32
CA THR A 65 4.24 2.80 -2.49
C THR A 65 4.42 2.12 -1.13
N LEU A 66 4.87 2.86 -0.12
CA LEU A 66 4.99 2.38 1.25
C LEU A 66 3.63 1.95 1.81
N PHE A 67 2.58 2.76 1.63
CA PHE A 67 1.24 2.43 2.07
C PHE A 67 0.71 1.15 1.40
N LEU A 68 0.80 1.04 0.08
CA LEU A 68 0.37 -0.14 -0.67
C LEU A 68 1.13 -1.39 -0.23
N THR A 69 2.41 -1.23 0.14
CA THR A 69 3.23 -2.33 0.66
C THR A 69 2.70 -2.84 2.00
N LEU A 70 2.46 -1.94 2.95
CA LEU A 70 1.90 -2.29 4.26
C LEU A 70 0.51 -2.93 4.13
N HIS A 71 -0.33 -2.39 3.25
CA HIS A 71 -1.68 -2.89 3.00
C HIS A 71 -1.67 -4.31 2.42
N ALA A 72 -0.84 -4.58 1.41
CA ALA A 72 -0.78 -5.91 0.80
C ALA A 72 -0.22 -6.97 1.75
N ILE A 73 0.73 -6.62 2.62
CA ILE A 73 1.20 -7.50 3.70
C ILE A 73 0.03 -7.82 4.66
N GLY A 74 -0.76 -6.80 5.04
CA GLY A 74 -1.97 -6.98 5.83
C GLY A 74 -3.01 -7.88 5.16
N ALA A 75 -3.20 -7.73 3.85
CA ALA A 75 -4.11 -8.58 3.07
C ALA A 75 -3.63 -10.04 2.98
N HIS A 76 -2.33 -10.27 2.83
CA HIS A 76 -1.75 -11.63 2.74
C HIS A 76 -1.94 -12.43 4.03
N TYR A 77 -1.55 -11.85 5.17
CA TYR A 77 -1.61 -12.55 6.46
C TYR A 77 -2.99 -12.49 7.11
N THR A 78 -3.91 -11.67 6.61
CA THR A 78 -4.99 -11.03 7.37
C THR A 78 -4.43 -10.10 8.45
N TYR A 79 -4.99 -8.89 8.60
CA TYR A 79 -4.45 -7.87 9.52
C TYR A 79 -4.28 -8.37 10.96
N ALA A 80 -5.06 -9.37 11.37
CA ALA A 80 -4.99 -9.98 12.70
C ALA A 80 -3.76 -10.89 12.91
N GLN A 81 -3.17 -11.45 11.85
CA GLN A 81 -2.08 -12.43 11.96
C GLN A 81 -0.73 -11.90 11.44
N VAL A 82 -0.64 -10.61 11.12
CA VAL A 82 0.63 -10.02 10.69
C VAL A 82 1.67 -10.17 11.81
N PRO A 83 2.85 -10.78 11.55
CA PRO A 83 3.85 -11.08 12.57
C PRO A 83 4.31 -9.87 13.39
N VAL A 84 4.44 -8.70 12.74
CA VAL A 84 4.79 -7.44 13.42
C VAL A 84 3.74 -7.06 14.46
N GLY A 85 2.46 -7.23 14.12
CA GLY A 85 1.36 -6.93 15.02
C GLY A 85 1.30 -7.88 16.22
N LEU A 86 1.58 -9.17 16.02
CA LEU A 86 1.69 -10.17 17.08
C LEU A 86 2.89 -9.91 18.00
N TRP A 87 4.02 -9.51 17.44
CA TRP A 87 5.20 -9.12 18.22
C TRP A 87 4.91 -7.89 19.10
N MET A 88 4.25 -6.87 18.53
CA MET A 88 3.83 -5.68 19.30
C MET A 88 2.83 -6.05 20.40
N GLU A 89 1.88 -6.95 20.09
CA GLU A 89 0.94 -7.46 21.08
C GLU A 89 1.65 -8.02 22.31
N GLN A 90 2.64 -8.88 22.09
CA GLN A 90 3.42 -9.52 23.15
C GLN A 90 4.28 -8.52 23.93
N VAL A 91 4.99 -7.61 23.24
CA VAL A 91 5.91 -6.66 23.88
C VAL A 91 5.15 -5.63 24.72
N PHE A 92 4.06 -5.10 24.19
CA PHE A 92 3.27 -4.05 24.84
C PHE A 92 2.12 -4.60 25.70
N HIS A 93 2.01 -5.93 25.84
CA HIS A 93 0.94 -6.61 26.57
C HIS A 93 -0.46 -6.15 26.13
N LEU A 94 -0.61 -5.92 24.82
CA LEU A 94 -1.89 -5.51 24.24
C LEU A 94 -2.79 -6.74 24.23
N GLY A 95 -4.08 -6.58 24.53
CA GLY A 95 -5.02 -7.71 24.55
C GLY A 95 -5.35 -8.28 23.16
N ARG A 96 -4.79 -7.71 22.09
CA ARG A 96 -4.94 -8.18 20.69
C ARG A 96 -3.96 -7.47 19.74
N ASN A 97 -3.80 -8.05 18.56
CA ASN A 97 -3.13 -7.41 17.43
C ASN A 97 -3.87 -6.15 16.95
N HIS A 98 -3.14 -5.04 16.85
CA HIS A 98 -3.63 -3.73 16.41
C HIS A 98 -3.06 -3.27 15.06
N PHE A 99 -2.45 -4.17 14.29
CA PHE A 99 -1.84 -3.85 12.99
C PHE A 99 -2.83 -3.16 12.02
N ASP A 100 -4.09 -3.58 12.02
CA ASP A 100 -5.16 -2.92 11.27
C ASP A 100 -5.22 -1.40 11.52
N ARG A 101 -5.11 -0.97 12.78
CA ARG A 101 -5.13 0.45 13.16
C ARG A 101 -3.90 1.19 12.68
N ILE A 102 -2.75 0.52 12.66
CA ILE A 102 -1.49 1.10 12.16
C ILE A 102 -1.61 1.34 10.66
N VAL A 103 -2.16 0.40 9.91
CA VAL A 103 -2.38 0.56 8.46
C VAL A 103 -3.42 1.65 8.19
N HIS A 104 -4.54 1.69 8.93
CA HIS A 104 -5.53 2.75 8.80
C HIS A 104 -4.99 4.14 9.17
N PHE A 105 -4.17 4.25 10.21
CA PHE A 105 -3.46 5.48 10.53
C PHE A 105 -2.49 5.87 9.41
N SER A 106 -1.79 4.88 8.83
CA SER A 106 -0.88 5.06 7.70
C SER A 106 -1.61 5.49 6.43
N PHE A 107 -2.86 5.08 6.22
CA PHE A 107 -3.69 5.60 5.13
C PHE A 107 -3.82 7.13 5.26
N GLY A 108 -4.26 7.60 6.43
CA GLY A 108 -4.35 9.03 6.72
C GLY A 108 -2.98 9.72 6.60
N PHE A 109 -1.95 9.21 7.25
CA PHE A 109 -0.65 9.87 7.30
C PHE A 109 0.13 9.87 5.97
N LEU A 110 0.17 8.73 5.27
CA LEU A 110 0.94 8.54 4.04
C LEU A 110 0.17 9.05 2.80
N LEU A 111 -1.16 9.07 2.83
CA LEU A 111 -1.97 9.58 1.71
C LEU A 111 -2.49 11.01 1.93
N ALA A 112 -2.42 11.59 3.13
CA ALA A 112 -2.80 12.99 3.37
C ALA A 112 -1.90 14.01 2.68
N TYR A 113 -0.78 13.58 2.08
CA TYR A 113 0.19 14.46 1.43
C TYR A 113 0.19 14.35 -0.11
N PRO A 114 -0.95 14.50 -0.82
CA PRO A 114 -0.94 14.57 -2.28
C PRO A 114 -0.58 16.01 -2.67
N MET A 115 0.66 16.43 -2.43
CA MET A 115 1.12 17.72 -2.95
C MET A 115 1.22 17.62 -4.48
N PRO A 116 0.44 18.42 -5.22
CA PRO A 116 0.66 18.57 -6.65
C PRO A 116 2.05 19.13 -6.85
N ARG A 117 2.78 18.58 -7.81
CA ARG A 117 4.09 19.15 -8.16
C ARG A 117 3.87 20.60 -8.62
N LYS A 118 4.36 21.57 -7.85
CA LYS A 118 4.46 22.96 -8.32
C LYS A 118 5.49 22.98 -9.45
N THR A 119 5.00 23.22 -10.67
CA THR A 119 5.81 23.48 -11.86
C THR A 119 6.53 24.81 -11.73
#